data_AF-L1NWL0-F1
#
_entry.id   AF-L1NWL0-F1
#
_cell.length_a   1.000
_cell.length_b   1.000
_cell.length_c   1.000
_cell.angle_alpha   90.00
_cell.angle_beta   90.00
_cell.angle_gamma   90.00
#
_symmetry.space_group_name_H-M   'P 1'
#
loop_
_entity.id
_entity.type
_entity.pdbx_description
1 polymer ?
#
loop_
_entity_poly.entity_id
_entity_poly.type
_entity_poly.pdbx_seq_one_letter_code
_entity_poly.pdbx_strand_id
1 'polypeptide(L)'
;MNNLDPNTPLFKLTLQELKSELMEEFQSQFLTLLSKKKYEYGIKGLAKILGCSRAKASKIKNSGVINEAIFQNGKIIIIDIEKALGLLNKNKE
;
A
#
# COMPACT_ATOMS: atom_id res chain seq x y z
N MET A 1 23.79 -12.86 9.46
CA MET A 1 23.25 -12.77 8.09
C MET A 1 24.04 -13.77 7.27
N ASN A 2 23.51 -14.97 7.11
CA ASN A 2 24.14 -16.00 6.28
C ASN A 2 23.69 -15.69 4.86
N ASN A 3 24.58 -15.13 4.04
CA ASN A 3 24.29 -14.89 2.63
C ASN A 3 24.45 -16.22 1.90
N LEU A 4 23.37 -17.00 1.81
CA LEU A 4 23.35 -18.31 1.17
C LEU A 4 23.34 -18.16 -0.35
N ASP A 5 24.18 -18.94 -1.05
CA ASP A 5 24.20 -18.97 -2.51
C ASP A 5 22.98 -19.77 -3.02
N PRO A 6 22.14 -19.20 -3.91
CA PRO A 6 20.98 -19.88 -4.50
C PRO A 6 21.31 -21.20 -5.22
N ASN A 7 22.58 -21.42 -5.58
CA ASN A 7 23.04 -22.65 -6.24
C ASN A 7 23.58 -23.69 -5.24
N THR A 8 23.48 -23.42 -3.94
CA THR A 8 23.87 -24.39 -2.91
C THR A 8 22.91 -25.58 -2.92
N PRO A 9 23.40 -26.82 -3.04
CA PRO A 9 22.52 -27.97 -3.05
C PRO A 9 21.90 -28.21 -1.67
N LEU A 10 20.61 -28.58 -1.66
CA LEU A 10 19.78 -28.70 -0.45
C LEU A 10 20.39 -29.58 0.66
N PHE A 11 21.08 -30.67 0.31
CA PHE A 11 21.69 -31.59 1.27
C PHE A 11 22.87 -30.99 2.06
N LYS A 12 23.37 -29.82 1.63
CA LYS A 12 24.46 -29.09 2.27
C LYS A 12 23.96 -28.11 3.34
N LEU A 13 22.63 -27.96 3.47
CA LEU A 13 21.99 -27.07 4.42
C LEU A 13 21.60 -27.81 5.70
N THR A 14 21.70 -27.12 6.82
CA THR A 14 21.11 -27.58 8.08
C THR A 14 19.60 -27.32 8.08
N LEU A 15 18.86 -28.08 8.89
CA LEU A 15 17.41 -27.87 9.08
C LEU A 15 17.08 -26.44 9.56
N GLN A 16 17.99 -25.84 10.33
CA GLN A 16 17.82 -24.48 10.83
C GLN A 16 17.93 -23.45 9.71
N GLU A 17 18.93 -23.58 8.83
CA GLU A 17 19.12 -22.70 7.67
C GLU A 17 17.93 -22.80 6.72
N LEU A 18 17.49 -24.02 6.40
CA LEU A 18 16.31 -24.24 5.55
C LEU A 18 15.06 -23.56 6.12
N LYS A 19 14.80 -23.71 7.43
CA LYS A 19 13.64 -23.11 8.08
C LYS A 19 13.69 -21.58 8.03
N SER A 20 14.87 -20.98 8.19
CA SER A 20 15.05 -19.53 8.13
C SER A 20 14.76 -18.99 6.74
N GLU A 21 15.31 -19.59 5.68
CA GLU A 21 15.07 -19.18 4.29
C GLU A 21 13.57 -19.22 3.94
N LEU A 22 12.90 -20.33 4.27
CA LEU A 22 11.47 -20.48 4.02
C LEU A 22 10.64 -19.41 4.75
N MET A 23 10.99 -19.10 6.01
CA MET A 23 10.26 -18.07 6.76
C MET A 23 10.50 -16.66 6.19
N GLU A 24 11.70 -16.33 5.74
CA GLU A 24 12.00 -15.04 5.11
C GLU A 24 11.28 -14.89 3.77
N GLU A 25 11.31 -15.92 2.91
CA GLU A 25 10.56 -15.94 1.66
C GLU A 25 9.06 -15.78 1.91
N PHE A 26 8.50 -16.53 2.85
CA PHE A 26 7.09 -16.43 3.18
C PHE A 26 6.73 -15.05 3.70
N GLN A 27 7.54 -14.46 4.60
CA GLN A 27 7.29 -13.12 5.12
C GLN A 27 7.33 -12.06 4.02
N SER A 28 8.31 -12.10 3.12
CA SER A 28 8.40 -11.14 2.01
C SER A 28 7.18 -11.22 1.08
N GLN A 29 6.73 -12.44 0.77
CA GLN A 29 5.53 -12.66 -0.04
C GLN A 29 4.26 -12.24 0.71
N PHE A 30 4.16 -12.54 2.01
CA PHE A 30 3.01 -12.18 2.82
C PHE A 30 2.88 -10.67 3.01
N LEU A 31 3.99 -9.95 3.21
CA LEU A 31 4.01 -8.48 3.26
C LEU A 31 3.56 -7.88 1.91
N THR A 32 4.01 -8.45 0.80
CA THR A 32 3.60 -8.03 -0.55
C THR A 32 2.11 -8.31 -0.81
N LEU A 33 1.58 -9.43 -0.30
CA LEU A 33 0.17 -9.80 -0.44
C LEU A 33 -0.75 -8.98 0.50
N LEU A 34 -0.29 -8.68 1.71
CA LEU A 34 -1.00 -7.87 2.70
C LEU A 34 -0.97 -6.37 2.39
N SER A 35 -0.04 -5.91 1.53
CA SER A 35 -0.12 -4.57 0.92
C SER A 35 -1.28 -4.43 -0.07
N LYS A 36 -2.29 -5.33 -0.01
CA LYS A 36 -3.61 -5.18 -0.60
C LYS A 36 -4.01 -3.71 -0.55
N LYS A 37 -3.93 -3.07 -1.71
CA LYS A 37 -4.23 -1.65 -1.92
C LYS A 37 -5.54 -1.36 -1.21
N LYS A 38 -5.44 -0.60 -0.11
CA LYS A 38 -6.63 -0.25 0.66
C LYS A 38 -7.35 0.78 -0.19
N TYR A 39 -8.44 0.36 -0.82
CA TYR A 39 -9.33 1.24 -1.55
C TYR A 39 -10.47 1.68 -0.62
N GLU A 40 -10.80 2.96 -0.67
CA GLU A 40 -11.96 3.54 0.02
C GLU A 40 -12.89 4.18 -1.01
N TYR A 41 -14.15 4.34 -0.65
CA TYR A 41 -15.21 4.65 -1.61
C TYR A 41 -15.92 5.96 -1.26
N GLY A 42 -16.13 6.78 -2.29
CA GLY A 42 -16.90 8.02 -2.20
C GLY A 42 -16.20 9.14 -1.42
N ILE A 43 -16.90 10.28 -1.31
CA ILE A 43 -16.42 11.44 -0.54
C ILE A 43 -16.35 11.11 0.95
N LYS A 44 -17.18 10.19 1.45
CA LYS A 44 -17.13 9.71 2.84
C LYS A 44 -15.83 8.94 3.11
N GLY A 45 -15.43 8.05 2.20
CA GLY A 45 -14.15 7.35 2.27
C GLY A 45 -12.99 8.35 2.23
N LEU A 46 -13.04 9.34 1.35
CA LEU A 46 -12.04 10.40 1.30
C LEU A 46 -11.90 11.15 2.64
N ALA A 47 -13.01 11.59 3.21
CA ALA A 47 -13.03 12.28 4.49
C ALA A 47 -12.42 11.44 5.62
N LYS A 48 -12.67 10.13 5.61
CA LYS A 48 -12.12 9.18 6.59
C LYS A 48 -10.62 9.00 6.47
N ILE A 49 -10.08 8.92 5.25
CA ILE A 49 -8.62 8.84 5.00
C ILE A 49 -7.92 10.11 5.52
N LEU A 50 -8.52 11.26 5.23
CA LEU A 50 -7.94 12.57 5.53
C LEU A 50 -8.18 13.02 6.97
N GLY A 51 -9.02 12.33 7.73
CA GLY A 51 -9.47 12.76 9.06
C GLY A 51 -10.16 14.13 9.04
N CYS A 52 -10.82 14.50 7.93
CA CYS A 52 -11.40 15.83 7.75
C CYS A 52 -12.93 15.80 7.54
N SER A 53 -13.56 16.98 7.54
CA SER A 53 -15.00 17.08 7.28
C SER A 53 -15.33 16.78 5.81
N ARG A 54 -16.57 16.34 5.53
CA ARG A 54 -17.07 16.09 4.16
C ARG A 54 -16.89 17.30 3.23
N ALA A 55 -17.10 18.50 3.76
CA ALA A 55 -16.94 19.75 2.99
C ALA A 55 -15.47 19.99 2.60
N LYS A 56 -14.52 19.77 3.53
CA LYS A 56 -13.09 19.92 3.25
C LYS A 56 -12.59 18.83 2.29
N ALA A 57 -13.04 17.59 2.44
CA ALA A 57 -12.76 16.51 1.51
C ALA A 57 -13.23 16.84 0.09
N SER A 58 -14.43 17.42 -0.06
CA SER A 58 -14.94 17.87 -1.36
C SER A 58 -14.09 18.99 -1.96
N LYS A 59 -13.64 19.96 -1.14
CA LYS A 59 -12.70 21.01 -1.59
C LYS A 59 -11.37 20.43 -2.07
N ILE A 60 -10.80 19.46 -1.36
CA ILE A 60 -9.53 18.81 -1.72
C ILE A 60 -9.69 17.97 -3.01
N LYS A 61 -10.83 17.30 -3.18
CA LYS A 61 -11.16 16.65 -4.46
C LYS A 61 -11.21 17.67 -5.60
N ASN A 62 -11.90 18.79 -5.39
CA ASN A 62 -12.06 19.81 -6.42
C ASN A 62 -10.77 20.61 -6.69
N SER A 63 -9.86 20.69 -5.73
CA SER A 63 -8.55 21.34 -5.91
C SER A 63 -7.59 20.48 -6.74
N GLY A 64 -7.92 19.23 -7.02
CA GLY A 64 -7.16 18.36 -7.92
C GLY A 64 -5.87 17.75 -7.36
N VAL A 65 -5.50 18.08 -6.13
CA VAL A 65 -4.26 17.65 -5.46
C VAL A 65 -4.12 16.11 -5.39
N ILE A 66 -5.24 15.42 -5.32
CA ILE A 66 -5.31 13.95 -5.17
C ILE A 66 -5.93 13.25 -6.39
N ASN A 67 -6.06 13.94 -7.53
CA ASN A 67 -6.72 13.38 -8.72
C ASN A 67 -6.06 12.08 -9.20
N GLU A 68 -4.73 11.98 -9.11
CA GLU A 68 -4.01 10.75 -9.49
C GLU A 68 -4.32 9.54 -8.61
N ALA A 69 -4.85 9.76 -7.40
CA ALA A 69 -5.29 8.71 -6.48
C ALA A 69 -6.79 8.41 -6.58
N ILE A 70 -7.55 9.17 -7.38
CA ILE A 70 -9.00 9.03 -7.54
C ILE A 70 -9.32 8.37 -8.87
N PHE A 71 -10.01 7.23 -8.82
CA PHE A 71 -10.64 6.60 -9.97
C PHE A 71 -12.13 6.93 -9.95
N GLN A 72 -12.58 7.78 -10.87
CA GLN A 72 -13.98 8.19 -10.96
C GLN A 72 -14.61 7.65 -12.25
N ASN A 73 -15.71 6.90 -12.11
CA ASN A 73 -16.59 6.53 -13.22
C ASN A 73 -18.00 7.05 -12.93
N GLY A 74 -18.37 8.17 -13.54
CA GLY A 74 -19.63 8.87 -13.25
C GLY A 74 -19.72 9.30 -11.78
N LYS A 75 -20.67 8.72 -11.03
CA LYS A 75 -20.88 8.98 -9.58
C LYS A 75 -20.09 8.02 -8.67
N ILE A 76 -19.46 7.00 -9.24
CA ILE A 76 -18.64 6.05 -8.49
C ILE A 76 -17.25 6.66 -8.33
N ILE A 77 -16.78 6.73 -7.09
CA ILE A 77 -15.46 7.27 -6.74
C ILE A 77 -14.75 6.21 -5.91
N ILE A 78 -13.60 5.74 -6.40
CA ILE A 78 -12.71 4.80 -5.74
C ILE A 78 -11.40 5.52 -5.48
N ILE A 79 -10.88 5.44 -4.26
CA ILE A 79 -9.70 6.18 -3.82
C ILE A 79 -8.66 5.19 -3.34
N ASP A 80 -7.46 5.29 -3.90
CA ASP A 80 -6.28 4.58 -3.42
C ASP A 80 -5.69 5.31 -2.20
N ILE A 81 -5.75 4.70 -1.02
CA ILE A 81 -5.36 5.33 0.25
C ILE A 81 -3.88 5.71 0.25
N GLU A 82 -3.01 4.80 -0.20
CA GLU A 82 -1.56 4.99 -0.14
C GLU A 82 -1.12 6.11 -1.07
N LYS A 83 -1.64 6.11 -2.30
CA LYS A 83 -1.37 7.20 -3.25
C LYS A 83 -1.92 8.53 -2.76
N ALA A 84 -3.14 8.57 -2.21
CA ALA A 84 -3.72 9.81 -1.70
C ALA A 84 -2.86 10.43 -0.59
N LEU A 85 -2.44 9.63 0.39
CA LEU A 85 -1.56 10.08 1.47
C LEU A 85 -0.18 10.52 0.96
N GLY A 86 0.40 9.79 0.00
CA GLY A 86 1.68 10.15 -0.62
C GLY A 86 1.62 11.51 -1.33
N LEU A 87 0.56 11.76 -2.10
CA LEU A 87 0.36 13.03 -2.81
C LEU A 87 0.14 14.22 -1.86
N LEU A 88 -0.54 14.00 -0.74
CA LEU A 88 -0.72 15.03 0.28
C LEU A 88 0.58 15.41 0.96
N ASN A 89 1.45 14.45 1.25
CA ASN A 89 2.76 14.74 1.84
C ASN A 89 3.69 15.48 0.88
N LYS A 90 3.59 15.26 -0.43
CA LYS A 90 4.36 16.02 -1.44
C LYS A 90 3.93 17.48 -1.59
N ASN A 91 2.70 17.81 -1.20
CA ASN A 91 2.11 19.15 -1.33
C ASN A 91 2.05 19.93 0.00
N LYS A 92 2.77 19.47 1.04
CA LYS A 92 3.05 20.28 2.22
C LYS A 92 4.25 21.17 1.91
N GLU A 93 3.99 22.37 1.41
CA GLU A 93 4.87 23.52 1.61
C GLU A 93 4.79 24.00 3.07
#